data_AF-A0A9E0J2B8-F1
#
_entry.id   AF-A0A9E0J2B8-F1
#
_cell.length_a   1.000
_cell.length_b   1.000
_cell.length_c   1.000
_cell.angle_alpha   90.00
_cell.angle_beta   90.00
_cell.angle_gamma   90.00
#
_symmetry.space_group_name_H-M   'P 1'
#
loop_
_entity.id
_entity.type
_entity.pdbx_description
1 polymer ?
#
loop_
_entity_poly.entity_id
_entity_poly.type
_entity_poly.pdbx_seq_one_letter_code
_entity_poly.pdbx_strand_id
1 'polypeptide(L)'
;MTFSANFAASRQNLAHPLLLNSLFSGKAAMEAWAMKEFSGAALGDDRLNQRLVKLATRFADKPTASIPGACADWSETQAAYRFFEQSSEKKRKLGWQDILAPHVERTEARMRQHAVVLCLQDTTELDFNGQEAAGLGPLSYEAQRGMYLHPTYVVTPARTNRRSRMEAQSDQNPICCLQSCLPPRLNPSTSFWCSSKTPRILE
;
A
#
# COMPACT_ATOMS: atom_id res chain seq x y z
N MET A 1 -43.90 -36.92 38.20
CA MET A 1 -42.48 -36.50 38.29
C MET A 1 -41.95 -36.39 36.85
N THR A 2 -41.92 -35.16 36.32
CA THR A 2 -40.72 -34.43 35.83
C THR A 2 -40.16 -34.98 34.50
N PHE A 3 -40.52 -34.37 33.36
CA PHE A 3 -39.82 -33.29 32.61
C PHE A 3 -38.52 -33.75 31.92
N SER A 4 -38.48 -33.82 30.59
CA SER A 4 -37.86 -32.79 29.74
C SER A 4 -37.76 -33.23 28.27
N ALA A 5 -38.02 -32.28 27.37
CA ALA A 5 -37.96 -32.39 25.91
C ALA A 5 -36.52 -32.52 25.38
N ASN A 6 -36.35 -32.95 24.12
CA ASN A 6 -35.48 -32.20 23.21
C ASN A 6 -35.75 -32.46 21.72
N PHE A 7 -35.82 -31.32 21.04
CA PHE A 7 -36.03 -31.05 19.64
C PHE A 7 -34.68 -31.14 18.90
N ALA A 8 -34.55 -32.01 17.90
CA ALA A 8 -33.37 -32.08 17.05
C ALA A 8 -33.69 -31.48 15.67
N ALA A 9 -33.52 -30.16 15.55
CA ALA A 9 -33.53 -29.49 14.25
C ALA A 9 -32.19 -29.76 13.54
N SER A 10 -32.25 -30.54 12.47
CA SER A 10 -31.16 -30.67 11.49
C SER A 10 -30.95 -29.32 10.80
N ARG A 11 -29.88 -28.60 11.14
CA ARG A 11 -29.36 -27.48 10.34
C ARG A 11 -28.26 -28.00 9.44
N GLN A 12 -28.63 -28.43 8.23
CA GLN A 12 -27.67 -28.57 7.13
C GLN A 12 -27.25 -27.16 6.70
N ASN A 13 -26.00 -26.80 6.98
CA ASN A 13 -25.35 -25.59 6.45
C ASN A 13 -25.17 -25.76 4.93
N LEU A 14 -26.11 -25.22 4.15
CA LEU A 14 -25.96 -25.05 2.71
C LEU A 14 -25.21 -23.75 2.43
N ALA A 15 -23.87 -23.81 2.42
CA ALA A 15 -23.07 -22.77 1.78
C ALA A 15 -23.13 -22.97 0.26
N HIS A 16 -23.68 -22.00 -0.46
CA HIS A 16 -23.90 -22.02 -1.91
C HIS A 16 -22.55 -21.99 -2.66
N PRO A 17 -22.31 -22.84 -3.68
CA PRO A 17 -21.01 -22.97 -4.38
C PRO A 17 -20.57 -21.73 -5.18
N LEU A 18 -21.43 -20.72 -5.32
CA LEU A 18 -21.10 -19.47 -6.02
C LEU A 18 -20.43 -18.42 -5.13
N LEU A 19 -20.45 -18.57 -3.80
CA LEU A 19 -19.72 -17.67 -2.89
C LEU A 19 -18.23 -18.02 -2.77
N LEU A 20 -17.83 -19.24 -3.14
CA LEU A 20 -16.44 -19.65 -3.09
C LEU A 20 -15.62 -19.02 -4.24
N ASN A 21 -16.19 -18.92 -5.45
CA ASN A 21 -15.47 -18.44 -6.63
C ASN A 21 -15.12 -16.93 -6.60
N SER A 22 -15.92 -16.08 -5.94
CA SER A 22 -15.62 -14.64 -5.87
C SER A 22 -14.45 -14.33 -4.92
N LEU A 23 -14.24 -15.15 -3.89
CA LEU A 23 -13.14 -15.00 -2.94
C LEU A 23 -11.80 -15.47 -3.51
N PHE A 24 -11.79 -16.54 -4.32
CA PHE A 24 -10.57 -16.99 -5.01
C PHE A 24 -10.13 -16.03 -6.12
N SER A 25 -11.08 -15.39 -6.80
CA SER A 25 -10.79 -14.41 -7.85
C SER A 25 -10.11 -13.14 -7.30
N GLY A 26 -10.46 -12.70 -6.09
CA GLY A 26 -9.89 -11.49 -5.48
C GLY A 26 -8.42 -11.66 -5.10
N LYS A 27 -8.09 -12.76 -4.40
CA LYS A 27 -6.73 -13.02 -3.94
C LYS A 27 -5.74 -13.19 -5.08
N ALA A 28 -6.09 -13.95 -6.12
CA ALA A 28 -5.22 -14.15 -7.29
C ALA A 28 -4.98 -12.83 -8.05
N ALA A 29 -6.00 -11.97 -8.15
CA ALA A 29 -5.84 -10.64 -8.74
C ALA A 29 -4.90 -9.75 -7.91
N MET A 30 -4.99 -9.79 -6.57
CA MET A 30 -4.09 -9.03 -5.69
C MET A 30 -2.65 -9.54 -5.77
N GLU A 31 -2.45 -10.84 -5.90
CA GLU A 31 -1.12 -11.44 -6.09
C GLU A 31 -0.49 -11.03 -7.42
N ALA A 32 -1.28 -11.08 -8.50
CA ALA A 32 -0.84 -10.63 -9.83
C ALA A 32 -0.47 -9.13 -9.82
N TRP A 33 -1.29 -8.29 -9.16
CA TRP A 33 -0.99 -6.88 -8.98
C TRP A 33 0.29 -6.67 -8.16
N ALA A 34 0.42 -7.31 -7.00
CA ALA A 34 1.59 -7.14 -6.13
C ALA A 34 2.87 -7.59 -6.83
N MET A 35 2.82 -8.69 -7.59
CA MET A 35 3.95 -9.14 -8.41
C MET A 35 4.29 -8.12 -9.50
N LYS A 36 3.29 -7.56 -10.19
CA LYS A 36 3.49 -6.52 -11.21
C LYS A 36 4.14 -5.27 -10.62
N GLU A 37 3.76 -4.85 -9.42
CA GLU A 37 4.29 -3.64 -8.76
C GLU A 37 5.66 -3.84 -8.11
N PHE A 38 5.91 -5.00 -7.47
CA PHE A 38 7.06 -5.17 -6.57
C PHE A 38 8.07 -6.25 -7.00
N SER A 39 7.88 -6.93 -8.13
CA SER A 39 8.84 -7.95 -8.62
C SER A 39 10.26 -7.42 -8.90
N GLY A 40 10.40 -6.11 -9.16
CA GLY A 40 11.70 -5.45 -9.36
C GLY A 40 12.42 -5.07 -8.07
N ALA A 41 11.87 -5.40 -6.89
CA ALA A 41 12.47 -5.00 -5.62
C ALA A 41 13.89 -5.59 -5.45
N ALA A 42 14.83 -4.75 -5.03
CA ALA A 42 16.22 -5.11 -4.80
C ALA A 42 16.61 -4.94 -3.32
N LEU A 43 15.94 -5.66 -2.42
CA LEU A 43 16.15 -5.53 -0.96
C LEU A 43 17.42 -6.24 -0.45
N GLY A 44 18.24 -6.77 -1.36
CA GLY A 44 19.50 -7.49 -1.07
C GLY A 44 19.34 -8.91 -0.53
N ASP A 45 18.11 -9.43 -0.44
CA ASP A 45 17.81 -10.84 -0.13
C ASP A 45 16.51 -11.23 -0.85
N ASP A 46 16.56 -12.26 -1.69
CA ASP A 46 15.41 -12.73 -2.46
C ASP A 46 14.24 -13.15 -1.55
N ARG A 47 14.51 -13.62 -0.33
CA ARG A 47 13.46 -13.95 0.64
C ARG A 47 12.72 -12.70 1.11
N LEU A 48 13.40 -11.55 1.19
CA LEU A 48 12.77 -10.28 1.52
C LEU A 48 11.95 -9.77 0.33
N ASN A 49 12.45 -9.91 -0.90
CA ASN A 49 11.71 -9.56 -2.11
C ASN A 49 10.40 -10.36 -2.22
N GLN A 50 10.48 -11.68 -2.05
CA GLN A 50 9.29 -12.55 -2.02
C GLN A 50 8.32 -12.18 -0.89
N ARG A 51 8.86 -11.83 0.28
CA ARG A 51 8.05 -11.41 1.42
C ARG A 51 7.34 -10.08 1.17
N LEU A 52 7.99 -9.12 0.52
CA LEU A 52 7.38 -7.84 0.13
C LEU A 52 6.14 -8.09 -0.74
N VAL A 53 6.26 -8.90 -1.80
CA VAL A 53 5.13 -9.25 -2.68
C VAL A 53 4.00 -9.92 -1.89
N LYS A 54 4.35 -10.85 -0.98
CA LYS A 54 3.36 -11.52 -0.12
C LYS A 54 2.63 -10.54 0.80
N LEU A 55 3.35 -9.63 1.46
CA LEU A 55 2.75 -8.63 2.35
C LEU A 55 1.86 -7.64 1.57
N ALA A 56 2.34 -7.15 0.42
CA ALA A 56 1.56 -6.29 -0.47
C ALA A 56 0.25 -6.99 -0.91
N THR A 57 0.31 -8.28 -1.24
CA THR A 57 -0.87 -9.09 -1.56
C THR A 57 -1.85 -9.16 -0.38
N ARG A 58 -1.37 -9.43 0.84
CA ARG A 58 -2.21 -9.53 2.05
C ARG A 58 -2.88 -8.21 2.39
N PHE A 59 -2.14 -7.11 2.31
CA PHE A 59 -2.67 -5.79 2.65
C PHE A 59 -3.60 -5.26 1.56
N ALA A 60 -3.38 -5.60 0.29
CA ALA A 60 -4.34 -5.27 -0.76
C ALA A 60 -5.65 -6.08 -0.66
N ASP A 61 -5.58 -7.34 -0.22
CA ASP A 61 -6.75 -8.19 0.04
C ASP A 61 -7.57 -7.72 1.26
N LYS A 62 -6.89 -7.19 2.29
CA LYS A 62 -7.49 -6.75 3.57
C LYS A 62 -6.94 -5.39 4.02
N PRO A 63 -7.26 -4.28 3.34
CA PRO A 63 -6.62 -2.98 3.55
C PRO A 63 -6.91 -2.32 4.91
N THR A 64 -8.03 -2.70 5.55
CA THR A 64 -8.43 -2.15 6.86
C THR A 64 -8.06 -3.06 8.03
N ALA A 65 -7.49 -4.24 7.77
CA ALA A 65 -7.12 -5.18 8.81
C ALA A 65 -5.78 -4.79 9.45
N SER A 66 -5.64 -5.06 10.74
CA SER A 66 -4.33 -5.02 11.40
C SER A 66 -3.38 -6.05 10.78
N ILE A 67 -2.06 -5.91 11.02
CA ILE A 67 -1.07 -6.89 10.53
C ILE A 67 -1.45 -8.34 10.92
N PRO A 68 -1.82 -8.65 12.18
CA PRO A 68 -2.28 -9.98 12.54
C PRO A 68 -3.60 -10.40 11.86
N GLY A 69 -4.52 -9.47 11.60
CA GLY A 69 -5.78 -9.77 10.91
C GLY A 69 -5.65 -10.00 9.40
N ALA A 70 -4.61 -9.41 8.79
CA ALA A 70 -4.30 -9.59 7.39
C ALA A 70 -3.55 -10.91 7.12
N CYS A 71 -2.68 -11.33 8.04
CA CYS A 71 -1.90 -12.57 7.94
C CYS A 71 -2.77 -13.82 8.16
N ALA A 72 -2.36 -14.96 7.62
CA ALA A 72 -3.10 -16.22 7.76
C ALA A 72 -2.84 -16.92 9.10
N ASP A 73 -1.62 -16.82 9.61
CA ASP A 73 -1.22 -17.47 10.85
C ASP A 73 -0.17 -16.65 11.64
N TRP A 74 0.18 -17.16 12.82
CA TRP A 74 1.15 -16.54 13.71
C TRP A 74 2.56 -16.48 13.10
N SER A 75 2.96 -17.49 12.34
CA SER A 75 4.28 -17.54 11.71
C SER A 75 4.41 -16.46 10.63
N GLU A 76 3.35 -16.23 9.84
CA GLU A 76 3.27 -15.17 8.83
C GLU A 76 3.25 -13.79 9.51
N THR A 77 2.51 -13.65 10.60
CA THR A 77 2.48 -12.41 11.40
C THR A 77 3.87 -12.06 11.93
N GLN A 78 4.58 -13.03 12.51
CA GLN A 78 5.96 -12.84 12.98
C GLN A 78 6.91 -12.51 11.82
N ALA A 79 6.72 -13.14 10.66
CA ALA A 79 7.50 -12.84 9.46
C ALA A 79 7.28 -11.41 8.96
N ALA A 80 6.05 -10.88 9.07
CA ALA A 80 5.71 -9.50 8.74
C ALA A 80 6.42 -8.50 9.67
N TYR A 81 6.33 -8.70 10.99
CA TYR A 81 7.04 -7.83 11.94
C TYR A 81 8.56 -7.87 11.73
N ARG A 82 9.14 -9.06 11.52
CA ARG A 82 10.59 -9.20 11.22
C ARG A 82 11.00 -8.53 9.90
N PHE A 83 10.08 -8.40 8.94
CA PHE A 83 10.31 -7.66 7.70
C PHE A 83 10.39 -6.16 7.99
N PHE A 84 9.43 -5.59 8.73
CA PHE A 84 9.46 -4.17 9.08
C PHE A 84 10.63 -3.80 10.00
N GLU A 85 11.06 -4.74 10.85
CA GLU A 85 12.22 -4.55 11.72
C GLU A 85 13.55 -4.48 10.94
N GLN A 86 13.58 -4.83 9.65
CA GLN A 86 14.77 -4.68 8.81
C GLN A 86 15.18 -3.22 8.62
N SER A 87 14.33 -2.25 8.93
CA SER A 87 14.66 -0.81 8.87
C SER A 87 15.38 -0.31 10.13
N SER A 88 15.51 -1.14 11.17
CA SER A 88 16.19 -0.77 12.40
C SER A 88 17.70 -0.65 12.19
N GLU A 89 18.31 0.32 12.89
CA GLU A 89 19.77 0.55 12.87
C GLU A 89 20.60 -0.71 13.17
N LYS A 90 20.02 -1.68 13.89
CA LYS A 90 20.67 -2.91 14.33
C LYS A 90 20.74 -4.01 13.28
N LYS A 91 19.84 -4.03 12.28
CA LYS A 91 19.73 -5.14 11.32
C LYS A 91 20.24 -4.77 9.94
N ARG A 92 19.58 -3.82 9.28
CA ARG A 92 19.89 -3.38 7.93
C ARG A 92 19.39 -1.94 7.77
N LYS A 93 19.92 -1.21 6.80
CA LYS A 93 19.41 0.12 6.46
C LYS A 93 18.39 0.03 5.31
N LEU A 94 17.40 -0.87 5.43
CA LEU A 94 16.30 -0.91 4.45
C LEU A 94 15.29 0.18 4.77
N GLY A 95 15.17 1.16 3.89
CA GLY A 95 14.25 2.28 3.98
C GLY A 95 12.91 2.01 3.29
N TRP A 96 11.94 2.89 3.54
CA TRP A 96 10.68 2.87 2.80
C TRP A 96 10.90 3.18 1.30
N GLN A 97 11.98 3.91 0.96
CA GLN A 97 12.35 4.19 -0.43
C GLN A 97 12.69 2.92 -1.19
N ASP A 98 13.40 1.97 -0.57
CA ASP A 98 13.75 0.69 -1.21
C ASP A 98 12.50 -0.15 -1.52
N ILE A 99 11.47 -0.01 -0.66
CA ILE A 99 10.17 -0.66 -0.84
C ILE A 99 9.37 0.01 -1.97
N LEU A 100 9.37 1.35 -2.04
CA LEU A 100 8.62 2.10 -3.05
C LEU A 100 9.29 2.17 -4.42
N ALA A 101 10.62 2.04 -4.51
CA ALA A 101 11.37 2.14 -5.75
C ALA A 101 10.78 1.32 -6.91
N PRO A 102 10.51 0.01 -6.78
CA PRO A 102 9.92 -0.76 -7.88
C PRO A 102 8.51 -0.28 -8.25
N HIS A 103 7.69 0.18 -7.30
CA HIS A 103 6.37 0.74 -7.58
C HIS A 103 6.46 2.07 -8.34
N VAL A 104 7.46 2.90 -8.01
CA VAL A 104 7.76 4.14 -8.74
C VAL A 104 8.17 3.83 -10.19
N GLU A 105 9.10 2.90 -10.40
CA GLU A 105 9.52 2.48 -11.75
C GLU A 105 8.35 1.96 -12.58
N ARG A 106 7.48 1.15 -11.97
CA ARG A 106 6.26 0.63 -12.62
C ARG A 106 5.28 1.73 -12.95
N THR A 107 5.19 2.76 -12.10
CA THR A 107 4.39 3.94 -12.41
C THR A 107 4.99 4.71 -13.58
N GLU A 108 6.28 5.00 -13.57
CA GLU A 108 6.93 5.72 -14.68
C GLU A 108 6.75 4.98 -16.01
N ALA A 109 6.84 3.64 -15.99
CA ALA A 109 6.56 2.81 -17.14
C ALA A 109 5.13 2.97 -17.66
N ARG A 110 4.12 3.05 -16.76
CA ARG A 110 2.73 3.37 -17.13
C ARG A 110 2.59 4.80 -17.67
N MET A 111 3.24 5.77 -17.04
CA MET A 111 3.19 7.18 -17.46
C MET A 111 3.70 7.36 -18.89
N ARG A 112 4.79 6.68 -19.27
CA ARG A 112 5.37 6.75 -20.62
C ARG A 112 4.43 6.27 -21.73
N GLN A 113 3.37 5.53 -21.40
CA GLN A 113 2.36 5.08 -22.37
C GLN A 113 1.33 6.18 -22.71
N HIS A 114 1.36 7.31 -22.02
CA HIS A 114 0.43 8.41 -22.21
C HIS A 114 1.17 9.68 -22.65
N ALA A 115 0.62 10.38 -23.65
CA ALA A 115 1.19 11.64 -24.14
C ALA A 115 1.17 12.75 -23.08
N VAL A 116 0.14 12.77 -22.23
CA VAL A 116 -0.03 13.74 -21.15
C VAL A 116 -0.53 13.02 -19.90
N VAL A 117 0.08 13.35 -18.76
CA VAL A 117 -0.35 12.93 -17.42
C VAL A 117 -0.39 14.15 -16.51
N LEU A 118 -1.28 14.13 -15.52
CA LEU A 118 -1.40 15.15 -14.49
C LEU A 118 -0.85 14.60 -13.18
N CYS A 119 0.11 15.32 -12.58
CA CYS A 119 0.69 14.99 -11.28
C CYS A 119 0.06 15.88 -10.22
N LEU A 120 -0.93 15.35 -9.50
CA LEU A 120 -1.64 16.05 -8.44
C LEU A 120 -0.84 15.92 -7.15
N GLN A 121 -0.46 17.04 -6.54
CA GLN A 121 0.28 17.07 -5.29
C GLN A 121 -0.59 17.70 -4.21
N ASP A 122 -0.53 17.13 -3.01
CA ASP A 122 -1.20 17.68 -1.83
C ASP A 122 -0.35 17.38 -0.59
N THR A 123 -0.69 17.97 0.56
CA THR A 123 -0.04 17.68 1.83
C THR A 123 -1.10 17.25 2.85
N THR A 124 -0.95 16.05 3.39
CA THR A 124 -1.81 15.52 4.46
C THR A 124 -1.01 15.27 5.72
N GLU A 125 -1.66 15.38 6.86
CA GLU A 125 -1.09 15.02 8.16
C GLU A 125 -1.36 13.55 8.49
N LEU A 126 -0.35 12.88 9.04
CA LEU A 126 -0.48 11.57 9.67
C LEU A 126 -0.37 11.76 11.18
N ASP A 127 -1.50 11.67 11.89
CA ASP A 127 -1.59 11.81 13.34
C ASP A 127 -1.24 10.48 14.04
N PHE A 128 -0.22 10.52 14.90
CA PHE A 128 0.28 9.39 15.69
C PHE A 128 0.18 9.66 17.20
N ASN A 129 -0.75 10.52 17.63
CA ASN A 129 -0.96 10.80 19.05
C ASN A 129 -1.16 9.52 19.87
N GLY A 130 -0.45 9.43 21.00
CA GLY A 130 -0.46 8.25 21.87
C GLY A 130 0.35 7.07 21.36
N GLN A 131 1.07 7.19 20.24
CA GLN A 131 2.04 6.20 19.76
C GLN A 131 3.48 6.68 20.02
N GLU A 132 4.33 5.75 20.45
CA GLU A 132 5.77 6.01 20.55
C GLU A 132 6.44 5.68 19.22
N ALA A 133 6.90 6.71 18.48
CA ALA A 133 7.70 6.53 17.29
C ALA A 133 8.81 7.60 17.22
N ALA A 134 9.98 7.21 16.72
CA ALA A 134 11.08 8.13 16.51
C ALA A 134 10.82 9.03 15.30
N GLY A 135 11.26 10.29 15.39
CA GLY A 135 11.16 11.24 14.28
C GLY A 135 9.81 11.93 14.10
N LEU A 136 8.85 11.72 15.00
CA LEU A 136 7.58 12.47 15.00
C LEU A 136 7.82 13.94 15.37
N GLY A 137 7.13 14.83 14.66
CA GLY A 137 7.14 16.27 14.90
C GLY A 137 5.76 16.81 15.31
N PRO A 138 5.67 18.12 15.65
CA PRO A 138 4.38 18.78 15.82
C PRO A 138 3.62 18.85 14.49
N LEU A 139 2.30 18.73 14.56
CA LEU A 139 1.38 18.96 13.44
C LEU A 139 0.80 20.39 13.51
N SER A 140 -0.28 20.68 12.77
CA SER A 140 -0.97 21.98 12.82
C SER A 140 -1.35 22.42 14.24
N TYR A 141 -1.69 21.47 15.12
CA TYR A 141 -1.84 21.74 16.55
C TYR A 141 -0.61 21.27 17.33
N GLU A 142 -0.02 22.17 18.13
CA GLU A 142 1.23 21.90 18.85
C GLU A 142 1.15 20.71 19.82
N ALA A 143 -0.04 20.38 20.32
CA ALA A 143 -0.23 19.22 21.19
C ALA A 143 -0.16 17.89 20.43
N GLN A 144 -0.37 17.90 19.11
CA GLN A 144 -0.38 16.70 18.30
C GLN A 144 1.05 16.30 17.88
N ARG A 145 1.27 15.00 17.72
CA ARG A 145 2.53 14.42 17.25
C ARG A 145 2.28 13.53 16.04
N GLY A 146 3.02 13.79 14.97
CA GLY A 146 2.81 13.11 13.70
C GLY A 146 3.87 13.42 12.65
N MET A 147 3.51 13.25 11.38
CA MET A 147 4.34 13.63 10.25
C MET A 147 3.49 14.14 9.08
N TYR A 148 4.08 15.02 8.27
CA TYR A 148 3.48 15.45 7.02
C TYR A 148 3.84 14.49 5.89
N LEU A 149 2.82 14.09 5.15
CA LEU A 149 2.92 13.27 3.96
C LEU A 149 2.59 14.15 2.75
N HIS A 150 3.50 14.21 1.78
CA HIS A 150 3.29 14.91 0.51
C HIS A 150 3.22 13.89 -0.63
N PRO A 151 2.06 13.26 -0.88
CA PRO A 151 1.91 12.29 -1.93
C PRO A 151 1.68 13.00 -3.28
N THR A 152 2.25 12.44 -4.34
CA THR A 152 1.91 12.83 -5.72
C THR A 152 1.11 11.72 -6.38
N TYR A 153 -0.11 12.07 -6.79
CA TYR A 153 -1.06 11.19 -7.45
C TYR A 153 -1.13 11.48 -8.95
N VAL A 154 -0.83 10.46 -9.76
CA VAL A 154 -0.74 10.61 -11.21
C VAL A 154 -2.00 10.11 -11.90
N VAL A 155 -2.61 10.95 -12.75
CA VAL A 155 -3.83 10.63 -13.50
C VAL A 155 -3.71 11.00 -14.98
N THR A 156 -4.46 10.29 -15.84
CA THR A 156 -4.63 10.69 -17.23
C THR A 156 -5.76 11.72 -17.36
N PRO A 157 -5.66 12.73 -18.25
CA PRO A 157 -6.70 13.74 -18.43
C PRO A 157 -7.99 13.19 -19.06
N ALA A 158 -7.93 12.01 -19.69
CA ALA A 158 -9.09 11.35 -20.27
C ALA A 158 -10.10 10.96 -19.18
N ARG A 159 -11.34 11.47 -19.29
CA ARG A 159 -12.46 11.03 -18.45
C ARG A 159 -12.88 9.61 -18.85
N THR A 160 -12.55 8.60 -18.06
CA THR A 160 -13.19 7.28 -18.19
C THR A 160 -14.61 7.38 -17.60
N ASN A 161 -15.62 7.32 -18.45
CA ASN A 161 -17.02 7.35 -18.02
C ASN A 161 -17.33 6.13 -17.13
N ARG A 162 -17.82 6.35 -15.90
CA ARG A 162 -18.07 5.31 -14.88
C ARG A 162 -18.98 4.16 -15.34
N ARG A 163 -19.76 4.33 -16.41
CA ARG A 163 -20.73 3.33 -16.90
C ARG A 163 -20.14 2.17 -17.74
N SER A 164 -18.89 2.24 -18.21
CA SER A 164 -18.27 1.17 -19.02
C SER A 164 -17.41 0.18 -18.20
N ARG A 165 -17.53 0.25 -16.87
CA ARG A 165 -16.55 -0.28 -15.92
C ARG A 165 -16.91 -1.68 -15.40
N MET A 166 -16.79 -2.69 -16.27
CA MET A 166 -16.59 -4.07 -15.80
C MET A 166 -15.47 -4.83 -16.54
N GLU A 167 -15.13 -4.48 -17.78
CA GLU A 167 -14.15 -5.26 -18.57
C GLU A 167 -12.71 -4.71 -18.59
N ALA A 168 -12.47 -3.45 -18.22
CA ALA A 168 -11.15 -2.81 -18.33
C ALA A 168 -10.40 -2.61 -17.00
N GLN A 169 -10.85 -3.25 -15.91
CA GLN A 169 -10.45 -2.89 -14.55
C GLN A 169 -9.05 -3.36 -14.12
N SER A 170 -8.47 -4.37 -14.79
CA SER A 170 -7.19 -4.95 -14.36
C SER A 170 -5.96 -4.12 -14.75
N ASP A 171 -6.05 -3.28 -15.78
CA ASP A 171 -4.91 -2.49 -16.29
C ASP A 171 -4.98 -0.99 -16.00
N GLN A 172 -6.11 -0.49 -15.48
CA GLN A 172 -6.38 0.93 -15.29
C GLN A 172 -6.63 1.27 -13.81
N ASN A 173 -5.75 0.85 -12.92
CA ASN A 173 -5.71 1.41 -11.57
C ASN A 173 -4.73 2.59 -11.57
N PRO A 174 -5.19 3.85 -11.67
CA PRO A 174 -4.31 5.00 -11.72
C PRO A 174 -4.01 5.38 -10.28
N ILE A 175 -3.12 4.66 -9.59
CA ILE A 175 -2.75 5.04 -8.22
C ILE A 175 -1.24 4.96 -8.14
N CYS A 176 -0.58 6.07 -8.46
CA CYS A 176 0.78 6.32 -8.00
C CYS A 176 0.70 7.11 -6.70
N CYS A 177 1.55 6.77 -5.74
CA CYS A 177 1.95 7.67 -4.67
C CYS A 177 3.47 7.83 -4.77
N LEU A 178 3.95 8.88 -5.43
CA LEU A 178 5.32 9.33 -5.25
C LEU A 178 5.37 10.12 -3.94
N GLN A 179 6.04 9.57 -2.94
CA GLN A 179 6.08 10.14 -1.59
C GLN A 179 7.39 10.88 -1.37
N SER A 180 7.30 12.15 -0.94
CA SER A 180 8.40 12.85 -0.28
C SER A 180 8.01 13.13 1.16
N CYS A 181 8.74 12.56 2.13
CA CYS A 181 8.63 12.96 3.53
C CYS A 181 9.52 14.19 3.76
N LEU A 182 8.95 15.35 4.08
CA LEU A 182 9.73 16.50 4.55
C LEU A 182 9.94 16.42 6.07
N PRO A 183 11.15 16.66 6.59
CA PRO A 183 11.34 16.81 8.03
C PRO A 183 10.66 18.10 8.52
N PRO A 184 10.09 18.12 9.74
CA PRO A 184 9.27 19.21 10.28
C PRO A 184 10.02 20.53 10.60
N ARG A 185 11.26 20.71 10.10
CA ARG A 185 12.08 21.92 10.32
C ARG A 185 12.48 22.64 9.02
N LEU A 186 11.69 22.53 7.95
CA LEU A 186 11.86 23.38 6.78
C LEU A 186 10.65 24.30 6.65
N ASN A 187 10.93 25.59 6.88
CA ASN A 187 10.02 26.69 6.63
C ASN A 187 9.46 26.58 5.19
N PRO A 188 8.15 26.80 4.96
CA PRO A 188 7.54 26.74 3.62
C PRO A 188 8.13 27.73 2.59
N SER A 189 8.99 28.67 3.01
CA SER A 189 9.70 29.61 2.12
C SER A 189 11.08 29.14 1.65
N THR A 190 11.63 28.04 2.18
CA THR A 190 12.87 27.44 1.68
C THR A 190 12.55 26.30 0.73
N SER A 191 12.36 26.65 -0.54
CA SER A 191 12.36 25.72 -1.68
C SER A 191 13.76 25.14 -1.85
N PHE A 192 14.11 24.14 -1.03
CA PHE A 192 15.20 23.25 -1.36
C PHE A 192 14.70 22.38 -2.52
N TRP A 193 14.99 22.84 -3.73
CA TRP A 193 14.91 22.09 -4.97
C TRP A 193 15.56 20.72 -4.75
N CYS A 194 14.74 19.68 -4.50
CA CYS A 194 15.19 18.32 -4.71
C CYS A 194 15.27 18.13 -6.22
N SER A 195 16.47 18.35 -6.75
CA SER A 195 16.84 18.06 -8.13
C SER A 195 16.71 16.55 -8.39
N SER A 196 15.48 16.08 -8.57
CA SER A 196 15.24 14.94 -9.44
C SER A 196 15.42 15.48 -10.86
N LYS A 197 16.46 14.98 -11.54
CA LYS A 197 16.74 15.29 -12.94
C LYS A 197 15.48 15.06 -13.77
N THR A 198 14.75 16.12 -14.06
CA THR A 198 13.83 16.16 -15.19
C THR A 198 14.71 16.02 -16.43
N PRO A 199 14.52 15.01 -17.30
CA PRO A 199 15.19 15.03 -18.59
C PRO A 199 14.69 16.27 -19.32
N ARG A 200 15.59 17.23 -19.50
CA ARG A 200 15.39 18.41 -20.32
C ARG A 200 15.22 17.90 -21.76
N ILE A 201 13.97 17.81 -22.22
CA ILE A 201 13.67 17.64 -23.64
C ILE A 201 14.08 18.96 -24.27
N LEU A 202 15.26 18.95 -24.90
CA LEU A 202 15.70 20.01 -25.80
C LEU A 202 14.92 19.82 -27.10
N GLU A 203 14.09 20.81 -27.45
CA GLU A 203 13.98 21.25 -28.85
C GLU A 203 15.18 22.16 -29.16
#